data_AF-A0AAU5JII2-F1
#
_entry.id   AF-A0AAU5JII2-F1
#
_cell.length_a   1.000
_cell.length_b   1.000
_cell.length_c   1.000
_cell.angle_alpha   90.00
_cell.angle_beta   90.00
_cell.angle_gamma   90.00
#
_symmetry.space_group_name_H-M   'P 1'
#
loop_
_entity.id
_entity.type
_entity.pdbx_description
1 polymer ?
#
loop_
_entity_poly.entity_id
_entity_poly.type
_entity_poly.pdbx_seq_one_letter_code
_entity_poly.pdbx_strand_id
1 'polypeptide(L)'
;MSGTHRQGPPEDCASCRKLFTVLSEHHQASPDLRLTVAEIGTRCGSSRVTAQRHLSYLVKHKRVKADGRTPVRGATVAQGGEVPDDATPLQWAVNVIAPDPTCGKGLRVLAGQGWSGRIGPGEIAAAAGISVRTWERHRPHLVTARLVQFTPTTVLARDGRHRVRLADGYRLMSGVVVAAPAGDSYAADAAGDQAKALVDSIRWYCAPPAEMTRAYRLVASRLLAQWPAEELVRRAVFPEPDGYVGNPYGLLSTRLPGPAESYVIPAEAAVRGETSARPRCRSCDVLFAGGRVSPDGLCRECREELTLPLAPVARVDAPRCRECSHQVGPAQWLCDGCGADQRVPA
;
A
#
# COMPACT_ATOMS: atom_id res chain seq x y z
N MET A 1 -3.95 -27.86 -2.00
CA MET A 1 -5.13 -27.20 -1.41
C MET A 1 -5.58 -26.06 -2.31
N SER A 2 -6.78 -26.15 -2.87
CA SER A 2 -7.32 -25.24 -3.88
C SER A 2 -7.96 -24.04 -3.20
N GLY A 3 -7.23 -22.94 -3.08
CA GLY A 3 -7.78 -21.68 -2.56
C GLY A 3 -8.88 -21.18 -3.49
N THR A 4 -10.12 -21.18 -3.00
CA THR A 4 -11.21 -20.35 -3.50
C THR A 4 -10.77 -18.90 -3.48
N HIS A 5 -11.24 -18.08 -4.44
CA HIS A 5 -10.98 -16.65 -4.42
C HIS A 5 -11.47 -16.07 -3.08
N ARG A 6 -10.55 -15.73 -2.17
CA ARG A 6 -10.79 -14.71 -1.15
C ARG A 6 -11.33 -13.49 -1.91
N GLN A 7 -12.36 -12.84 -1.38
CA GLN A 7 -13.17 -11.79 -2.02
C GLN A 7 -12.39 -10.48 -2.36
N GLY A 8 -11.09 -10.55 -2.67
CA GLY A 8 -10.24 -9.44 -3.06
C GLY A 8 -10.10 -9.31 -4.58
N PRO A 9 -9.73 -8.13 -5.09
CA PRO A 9 -9.71 -7.82 -6.51
C PRO A 9 -8.67 -8.68 -7.30
N PRO A 10 -8.85 -8.92 -8.62
CA PRO A 10 -8.02 -9.88 -9.38
C PRO A 10 -6.51 -9.61 -9.35
N GLU A 11 -6.12 -8.35 -9.13
CA GLU A 11 -4.74 -7.88 -9.02
C GLU A 11 -4.00 -8.51 -7.84
N ASP A 12 -4.71 -8.91 -6.78
CA ASP A 12 -4.11 -9.55 -5.61
C ASP A 12 -3.87 -11.05 -5.84
N CYS A 13 -4.51 -11.64 -6.85
CA CYS A 13 -4.40 -13.06 -7.17
C CYS A 13 -3.28 -13.34 -8.19
N ALA A 14 -2.21 -14.01 -7.76
CA ALA A 14 -1.06 -14.34 -8.62
C ALA A 14 -1.45 -15.09 -9.91
N SER A 15 -2.41 -16.01 -9.83
CA SER A 15 -2.94 -16.72 -11.01
C SER A 15 -3.65 -15.78 -11.96
N CYS A 16 -4.53 -14.88 -11.47
CA CYS A 16 -5.19 -13.90 -12.33
C CYS A 16 -4.20 -12.96 -13.03
N ARG A 17 -3.12 -12.56 -12.34
CA ARG A 17 -2.05 -11.77 -12.96
C ARG A 17 -1.39 -12.52 -14.12
N LYS A 18 -0.90 -13.74 -13.87
CA LYS A 18 -0.25 -14.58 -14.89
C LYS A 18 -1.14 -14.81 -16.11
N LEU A 19 -2.41 -15.18 -15.87
CA LEU A 19 -3.38 -15.38 -16.95
C LEU A 19 -3.59 -14.12 -17.78
N PHE A 20 -3.72 -12.96 -17.13
CA PHE A 20 -3.94 -11.70 -17.83
C PHE A 20 -2.72 -11.27 -18.65
N THR A 21 -1.51 -11.46 -18.14
CA THR A 21 -0.26 -11.21 -18.86
C THR A 21 -0.19 -12.06 -20.13
N VAL A 22 -0.38 -13.38 -20.02
CA VAL A 22 -0.37 -14.30 -21.16
C VAL A 22 -1.41 -13.91 -22.22
N LEU A 23 -2.62 -13.52 -21.80
CA LEU A 23 -3.65 -13.06 -22.73
C LEU A 23 -3.28 -11.73 -23.39
N SER A 24 -2.66 -10.81 -22.66
CA SER A 24 -2.26 -9.49 -23.17
C SER A 24 -1.13 -9.60 -24.20
N GLU A 25 -0.09 -10.35 -23.88
CA GLU A 25 1.03 -10.62 -24.79
C GLU A 25 0.56 -11.34 -26.05
N HIS A 26 -0.27 -12.37 -25.91
CA HIS A 26 -0.80 -13.12 -27.05
C HIS A 26 -1.70 -12.25 -27.94
N HIS A 27 -2.58 -11.43 -27.35
CA HIS A 27 -3.47 -10.55 -28.12
C HIS A 27 -2.70 -9.45 -28.87
N GLN A 28 -1.56 -9.00 -28.34
CA GLN A 28 -0.67 -8.05 -29.02
C GLN A 28 0.10 -8.72 -30.16
N ALA A 29 0.63 -9.92 -29.95
CA ALA A 29 1.44 -10.63 -30.94
C ALA A 29 0.60 -11.27 -32.06
N SER A 30 -0.62 -11.72 -31.75
CA SER A 30 -1.44 -12.52 -32.67
C SER A 30 -2.94 -12.32 -32.37
N PRO A 31 -3.51 -11.15 -32.72
CA PRO A 31 -4.88 -10.77 -32.35
C PRO A 31 -5.96 -11.71 -32.92
N ASP A 32 -5.69 -12.33 -34.07
CA ASP A 32 -6.64 -13.19 -34.78
C ASP A 32 -6.65 -14.64 -34.28
N LEU A 33 -5.59 -15.07 -33.59
CA LEU A 33 -5.45 -16.43 -33.07
C LEU A 33 -5.99 -16.50 -31.64
N ARG A 34 -6.98 -17.36 -31.41
CA ARG A 34 -7.57 -17.54 -30.08
C ARG A 34 -6.92 -18.68 -29.33
N LEU A 35 -6.42 -18.39 -28.13
CA LEU A 35 -5.96 -19.44 -27.21
C LEU A 35 -7.14 -20.21 -26.62
N THR A 36 -6.97 -21.52 -26.53
CA THR A 36 -7.79 -22.41 -25.72
C THR A 36 -7.44 -22.25 -24.24
N VAL A 37 -8.38 -22.62 -23.37
CA VAL A 37 -8.16 -22.55 -21.90
C VAL A 37 -7.06 -23.52 -21.46
N ALA A 38 -6.89 -24.63 -22.16
CA ALA A 38 -5.80 -25.58 -21.90
C ALA A 38 -4.44 -24.95 -22.22
N GLU A 39 -4.29 -24.28 -23.37
CA GLU A 39 -3.05 -23.58 -23.74
C GLU A 39 -2.73 -22.43 -22.79
N ILE A 40 -3.75 -21.65 -22.38
CA ILE A 40 -3.59 -20.60 -21.37
C ILE A 40 -3.10 -21.22 -20.06
N GLY A 41 -3.71 -22.33 -19.64
CA GLY A 41 -3.31 -23.07 -18.45
C GLY A 41 -1.84 -23.50 -18.51
N THR A 42 -1.44 -24.15 -19.59
CA THR A 42 -0.06 -24.59 -19.85
C THR A 42 0.93 -23.42 -19.80
N ARG A 43 0.65 -22.33 -20.52
CA ARG A 43 1.51 -21.12 -20.53
C ARG A 43 1.63 -20.48 -19.14
N CYS A 44 0.61 -20.60 -18.30
CA CYS A 44 0.60 -20.06 -16.94
C CYS A 44 1.14 -21.03 -15.88
N GLY A 45 1.52 -22.26 -16.24
CA GLY A 45 1.89 -23.31 -15.28
C GLY A 45 0.73 -23.73 -14.37
N SER A 46 -0.50 -23.75 -14.89
CA SER A 46 -1.72 -24.07 -14.12
C SER A 46 -2.60 -25.09 -14.84
N SER A 47 -3.38 -25.86 -14.09
CA SER A 47 -4.32 -26.82 -14.68
C SER A 47 -5.44 -26.09 -15.44
N ARG A 48 -6.02 -26.76 -16.45
CA ARG A 48 -7.17 -26.24 -17.23
C ARG A 48 -8.32 -25.77 -16.31
N VAL A 49 -8.63 -26.53 -15.26
CA VAL A 49 -9.70 -26.21 -14.31
C VAL A 49 -9.39 -24.93 -13.54
N THR A 50 -8.16 -24.79 -13.06
CA THR A 50 -7.69 -23.58 -12.38
C THR A 50 -7.74 -22.38 -13.31
N ALA A 51 -7.20 -22.50 -14.53
CA ALA A 51 -7.23 -21.45 -15.53
C ALA A 51 -8.67 -20.99 -15.83
N GLN A 52 -9.60 -21.93 -16.08
CA GLN A 52 -11.01 -21.62 -16.32
C GLN A 52 -11.63 -20.80 -15.18
N ARG A 53 -11.39 -21.19 -13.92
CA ARG A 53 -11.91 -20.48 -12.75
C ARG A 53 -11.40 -19.03 -12.69
N HIS A 54 -10.10 -18.84 -12.88
CA HIS A 54 -9.47 -17.52 -12.87
C HIS A 54 -9.91 -16.65 -14.06
N LEU A 55 -10.13 -17.23 -15.24
CA LEU A 55 -10.71 -16.53 -16.39
C LEU A 55 -12.12 -16.05 -16.10
N SER A 56 -13.00 -16.91 -15.56
CA SER A 56 -14.35 -16.50 -15.16
C SER A 56 -14.32 -15.33 -14.17
N TYR A 57 -13.34 -15.33 -13.26
CA TYR A 57 -13.13 -14.23 -12.32
C TYR A 57 -12.69 -12.93 -13.02
N LEU A 58 -11.74 -13.01 -13.96
CA LEU A 58 -11.30 -11.86 -14.77
C LEU A 58 -12.43 -11.27 -15.63
N VAL A 59 -13.32 -12.12 -16.18
CA VAL A 59 -14.52 -11.69 -16.91
C VAL A 59 -15.48 -10.95 -15.98
N LYS A 60 -15.78 -11.52 -14.80
CA LYS A 60 -16.64 -10.90 -13.77
C LYS A 60 -16.15 -9.49 -13.40
N HIS A 61 -14.84 -9.31 -13.30
CA HIS A 61 -14.19 -8.03 -12.95
C HIS A 61 -13.86 -7.15 -14.17
N LYS A 62 -14.38 -7.46 -15.35
CA LYS A 62 -14.24 -6.67 -16.59
C LYS A 62 -12.77 -6.40 -16.98
N ARG A 63 -11.87 -7.32 -16.64
CA ARG A 63 -10.47 -7.27 -17.10
C ARG A 63 -10.36 -7.91 -18.48
N VAL A 64 -11.12 -8.98 -18.69
CA VAL A 64 -11.24 -9.70 -19.97
C VAL A 64 -12.70 -9.61 -20.44
N LYS A 65 -12.92 -9.55 -21.76
CA LYS A 65 -14.26 -9.52 -22.36
C LYS A 65 -15.03 -10.82 -22.05
N ALA A 66 -16.33 -10.83 -22.35
CA ALA A 66 -17.21 -11.99 -22.13
C ALA A 66 -16.74 -13.27 -22.86
N ASP A 67 -15.89 -13.16 -23.88
CA ASP A 67 -15.25 -14.29 -24.55
C ASP A 67 -14.19 -14.99 -23.69
N GLY A 68 -13.82 -14.42 -22.54
CA GLY A 68 -12.83 -14.94 -21.60
C GLY A 68 -11.41 -14.96 -22.13
N ARG A 69 -11.12 -14.30 -23.27
CA ARG A 69 -9.82 -14.38 -23.95
C ARG A 69 -9.28 -13.02 -24.39
N THR A 70 -10.15 -12.06 -24.69
CA THR A 70 -9.74 -10.74 -25.16
C THR A 70 -9.60 -9.77 -23.98
N PRO A 71 -8.40 -9.24 -23.68
CA PRO A 71 -8.24 -8.19 -22.68
C PRO A 71 -9.09 -6.97 -23.03
N VAL A 72 -9.71 -6.34 -22.02
CA VAL A 72 -10.41 -5.07 -22.21
C VAL A 72 -9.37 -3.98 -22.40
N ARG A 73 -9.53 -3.13 -23.44
CA ARG A 73 -8.58 -2.04 -23.74
C ARG A 73 -8.37 -1.15 -22.51
N GLY A 74 -7.12 -1.05 -22.06
CA GLY A 74 -6.73 -0.25 -20.89
C GLY A 74 -7.01 -0.90 -19.54
N ALA A 75 -7.52 -2.14 -19.49
CA ALA A 75 -7.54 -2.92 -18.27
C ALA A 75 -6.14 -3.44 -17.97
N THR A 76 -5.75 -3.42 -16.69
CA THR A 76 -4.51 -4.01 -16.21
C THR A 76 -4.80 -4.97 -15.07
N VAL A 77 -4.08 -6.08 -15.04
CA VAL A 77 -3.97 -6.97 -13.87
C VAL A 77 -2.49 -7.10 -13.47
N ALA A 78 -1.63 -6.31 -14.09
CA ALA A 78 -0.25 -6.16 -13.69
C ALA A 78 -0.18 -5.45 -12.34
N GLN A 79 0.85 -5.79 -11.56
CA GLN A 79 1.42 -4.84 -10.60
C GLN A 79 1.56 -3.49 -11.31
N GLY A 80 1.31 -2.41 -10.58
CA GLY A 80 1.69 -1.11 -11.09
C GLY A 80 3.10 -1.18 -11.66
N GLY A 81 3.30 -0.70 -12.89
CA GLY A 81 4.60 -0.78 -13.53
C GLY A 81 5.67 -0.22 -12.59
N GLU A 82 6.88 -0.76 -12.65
CA GLU A 82 8.00 -0.20 -11.91
C GLU A 82 8.08 1.28 -12.25
N VAL A 83 7.89 2.12 -11.24
CA VAL A 83 7.90 3.58 -11.40
C VAL A 83 9.37 3.97 -11.38
N PRO A 84 9.92 4.54 -12.47
CA PRO A 84 11.31 4.97 -12.50
C PRO A 84 11.67 5.88 -11.32
N ASP A 85 12.90 5.78 -10.83
CA ASP A 85 13.46 6.67 -9.82
C ASP A 85 13.69 8.06 -10.43
N ASP A 86 12.61 8.87 -10.47
CA ASP A 86 12.47 10.23 -11.05
C ASP A 86 11.17 10.42 -11.87
N ALA A 87 10.30 9.42 -11.89
CA ALA A 87 9.09 9.45 -12.70
C ALA A 87 8.30 10.76 -12.52
N THR A 88 7.92 11.38 -13.64
CA THR A 88 6.98 12.50 -13.64
C THR A 88 5.66 12.10 -13.00
N PRO A 89 4.85 13.04 -12.48
CA PRO A 89 3.57 12.72 -11.87
C PRO A 89 2.67 11.89 -12.81
N LEU A 90 2.69 12.19 -14.12
CA LEU A 90 1.90 11.48 -15.11
C LEU A 90 2.40 10.04 -15.31
N GLN A 91 3.71 9.82 -15.38
CA GLN A 91 4.29 8.47 -15.45
C GLN A 91 3.94 7.65 -14.20
N TRP A 92 4.01 8.27 -13.02
CA TRP A 92 3.54 7.63 -11.79
C TRP A 92 2.04 7.25 -11.87
N ALA A 93 1.17 8.18 -12.27
CA ALA A 93 -0.27 7.95 -12.34
C ALA A 93 -0.68 6.89 -13.38
N VAL A 94 0.09 6.73 -14.46
CA VAL A 94 -0.12 5.64 -15.44
C VAL A 94 0.21 4.28 -14.85
N ASN A 95 1.20 4.23 -13.96
CA ASN A 95 1.66 3.00 -13.33
C ASN A 95 0.91 2.67 -12.03
N VAL A 96 0.16 3.59 -11.43
CA VAL A 96 -0.64 3.29 -10.24
C VAL A 96 -1.95 2.57 -10.58
N ILE A 97 -2.27 1.54 -9.78
CA ILE A 97 -3.54 0.83 -9.86
C ILE A 97 -4.63 1.68 -9.22
N ALA A 98 -5.47 2.30 -10.04
CA ALA A 98 -6.67 3.00 -9.58
C ALA A 98 -7.82 2.01 -9.27
N PRO A 99 -8.76 2.36 -8.37
CA PRO A 99 -9.88 1.48 -8.00
C PRO A 99 -10.74 1.02 -9.18
N ASP A 100 -10.91 1.92 -10.16
CA ASP A 100 -11.69 1.68 -11.37
C ASP A 100 -11.18 2.57 -12.53
N PRO A 101 -11.58 2.31 -13.78
CA PRO A 101 -11.10 3.07 -14.94
C PRO A 101 -11.42 4.57 -14.89
N THR A 102 -12.53 4.97 -14.27
CA THR A 102 -12.91 6.39 -14.13
C THR A 102 -12.01 7.09 -13.12
N CYS A 103 -11.71 6.44 -11.99
CA CYS A 103 -10.71 6.92 -11.04
C CYS A 103 -9.34 7.11 -11.71
N GLY A 104 -8.93 6.16 -12.56
CA GLY A 104 -7.67 6.25 -13.31
C GLY A 104 -7.61 7.45 -14.25
N LYS A 105 -8.72 7.79 -14.94
CA LYS A 105 -8.80 9.00 -15.77
C LYS A 105 -8.62 10.27 -14.92
N GLY A 106 -9.36 10.38 -13.82
CA GLY A 106 -9.25 11.53 -12.92
C GLY A 106 -7.86 11.67 -12.29
N LEU A 107 -7.23 10.56 -11.89
CA LEU A 107 -5.87 10.55 -11.36
C LEU A 107 -4.86 11.08 -12.38
N ARG A 108 -4.96 10.67 -13.65
CA ARG A 108 -4.08 11.18 -14.74
C ARG A 108 -4.29 12.65 -15.03
N VAL A 109 -5.52 13.16 -14.94
CA VAL A 109 -5.79 14.59 -15.09
C VAL A 109 -5.10 15.39 -13.98
N LEU A 110 -5.26 14.96 -12.73
CA LEU A 110 -4.58 15.59 -11.59
C LEU A 110 -3.06 15.52 -11.74
N ALA A 111 -2.53 14.38 -12.16
CA ALA A 111 -1.11 14.21 -12.43
C ALA A 111 -0.59 15.07 -13.59
N GLY A 112 -1.40 15.31 -14.61
CA GLY A 112 -1.08 16.24 -15.70
C GLY A 112 -0.90 17.69 -15.24
N GLN A 113 -1.43 18.04 -14.07
CA GLN A 113 -1.27 19.37 -13.44
C GLN A 113 -0.06 19.44 -12.50
N GLY A 114 0.56 18.30 -12.16
CA GLY A 114 1.69 18.21 -11.22
C GLY A 114 1.41 17.33 -10.00
N TRP A 115 2.38 17.19 -9.10
CA TRP A 115 2.26 16.44 -7.83
C TRP A 115 1.24 17.06 -6.85
N SER A 116 1.02 18.36 -6.97
CA SER A 116 0.03 19.11 -6.21
C SER A 116 -0.39 20.34 -6.99
N GLY A 117 -1.59 20.85 -6.71
CA GLY A 117 -2.12 22.01 -7.40
C GLY A 117 -3.54 22.34 -6.97
N ARG A 118 -4.24 23.10 -7.80
CA ARG A 118 -5.66 23.46 -7.62
C ARG A 118 -6.37 23.24 -8.93
N ILE A 119 -7.49 22.54 -8.92
CA ILE A 119 -8.29 22.30 -10.12
C ILE A 119 -9.76 22.10 -9.72
N GLY A 120 -10.67 22.71 -10.47
CA GLY A 120 -12.10 22.62 -10.20
C GLY A 120 -12.70 21.28 -10.67
N PRO A 121 -13.82 20.81 -10.07
CA PRO A 121 -14.45 19.56 -10.50
C PRO A 121 -14.96 19.60 -11.95
N GLY A 122 -15.34 20.78 -12.43
CA GLY A 122 -15.69 21.00 -13.85
C GLY A 122 -14.52 20.77 -14.80
N GLU A 123 -13.35 21.32 -14.47
CA GLU A 123 -12.13 21.19 -15.26
C GLU A 123 -11.64 19.74 -15.27
N ILE A 124 -11.65 19.06 -14.11
CA ILE A 124 -11.28 17.65 -14.02
C ILE A 124 -12.20 16.80 -14.90
N ALA A 125 -13.51 17.02 -14.81
CA ALA A 125 -14.50 16.26 -15.56
C ALA A 125 -14.34 16.45 -17.08
N ALA A 126 -14.15 17.69 -17.52
CA ALA A 126 -13.90 18.02 -18.92
C ALA A 126 -12.62 17.34 -19.45
N ALA A 127 -11.51 17.48 -18.74
CA ALA A 127 -10.22 16.88 -19.14
C ALA A 127 -10.24 15.34 -19.11
N ALA A 128 -11.01 14.73 -18.20
CA ALA A 128 -11.18 13.28 -18.12
C ALA A 128 -12.22 12.72 -19.12
N GLY A 129 -12.96 13.59 -19.83
CA GLY A 129 -14.05 13.19 -20.72
C GLY A 129 -15.19 12.48 -19.98
N ILE A 130 -15.58 13.00 -18.81
CA ILE A 130 -16.68 12.48 -17.99
C ILE A 130 -17.59 13.62 -17.50
N SER A 131 -18.76 13.30 -16.96
CA SER A 131 -19.62 14.32 -16.34
C SER A 131 -19.11 14.72 -14.95
N VAL A 132 -19.43 15.95 -14.51
CA VAL A 132 -19.11 16.42 -13.15
C VAL A 132 -19.72 15.51 -12.08
N ARG A 133 -20.96 15.05 -12.29
CA ARG A 133 -21.62 14.08 -11.40
C ARG A 133 -20.86 12.76 -11.31
N THR A 134 -20.31 12.29 -12.43
CA THR A 134 -19.47 11.08 -12.47
C THR A 134 -18.18 11.32 -11.68
N TRP A 135 -17.52 12.46 -11.89
CA TRP A 135 -16.32 12.80 -11.13
C TRP A 135 -16.58 12.84 -9.62
N GLU A 136 -17.61 13.58 -9.17
CA GLU A 136 -17.93 13.70 -7.74
C GLU A 136 -18.28 12.35 -7.09
N ARG A 137 -18.87 11.41 -7.85
CA ARG A 137 -19.11 10.05 -7.37
C ARG A 137 -17.82 9.26 -7.17
N HIS A 138 -16.83 9.41 -8.05
CA HIS A 138 -15.59 8.63 -8.03
C HIS A 138 -14.48 9.30 -7.21
N ARG A 139 -14.57 10.61 -6.97
CA ARG A 139 -13.63 11.37 -6.16
C ARG A 139 -13.36 10.74 -4.78
N PRO A 140 -14.38 10.31 -4.00
CA PRO A 140 -14.16 9.61 -2.73
C PRO A 140 -13.35 8.32 -2.87
N HIS A 141 -13.48 7.59 -3.98
CA HIS A 141 -12.73 6.34 -4.18
C HIS A 141 -11.22 6.58 -4.24
N LEU A 142 -10.78 7.68 -4.86
CA LEU A 142 -9.36 8.07 -4.90
C LEU A 142 -8.82 8.45 -3.51
N VAL A 143 -9.66 9.08 -2.68
CA VAL A 143 -9.33 9.41 -1.29
C VAL A 143 -9.26 8.15 -0.43
N THR A 144 -10.26 7.27 -0.52
CA THR A 144 -10.29 5.98 0.18
C THR A 144 -9.11 5.09 -0.21
N ALA A 145 -8.74 5.09 -1.49
CA ALA A 145 -7.56 4.40 -2.00
C ALA A 145 -6.24 5.08 -1.62
N ARG A 146 -6.28 6.24 -0.92
CA ARG A 146 -5.12 7.01 -0.47
C ARG A 146 -4.19 7.41 -1.63
N LEU A 147 -4.77 7.65 -2.81
CA LEU A 147 -4.04 8.08 -4.01
C LEU A 147 -4.07 9.59 -4.21
N VAL A 148 -5.06 10.26 -3.61
CA VAL A 148 -5.20 11.72 -3.66
C VAL A 148 -5.68 12.23 -2.31
N GLN A 149 -5.09 13.32 -1.85
CA GLN A 149 -5.62 14.13 -0.76
C GLN A 149 -6.20 15.41 -1.36
N PHE A 150 -7.46 15.72 -1.04
CA PHE A 150 -8.06 17.02 -1.38
C PHE A 150 -8.13 17.91 -0.15
N THR A 151 -7.85 19.20 -0.35
CA THR A 151 -7.95 20.24 0.66
C THR A 151 -8.99 21.26 0.21
N PRO A 152 -10.18 21.30 0.86
CA PRO A 152 -11.18 22.29 0.53
C PRO A 152 -10.61 23.68 0.80
N THR A 153 -10.87 24.61 -0.12
CA THR A 153 -10.49 26.01 0.07
C THR A 153 -11.73 26.88 0.06
N THR A 154 -11.95 27.61 1.14
CA THR A 154 -12.98 28.64 1.24
C THR A 154 -12.30 29.99 1.40
N VAL A 155 -12.65 30.94 0.54
CA VAL A 155 -12.23 32.34 0.67
C VAL A 155 -13.42 33.20 1.01
N LEU A 156 -13.19 34.33 1.67
CA LEU A 156 -14.21 35.36 1.81
C LEU A 156 -14.54 35.91 0.42
N ALA A 157 -15.84 36.02 0.14
CA ALA A 157 -16.36 36.71 -1.02
C ALA A 157 -15.92 38.18 -0.97
N ARG A 158 -15.95 38.86 -2.11
CA ARG A 158 -15.62 40.30 -2.20
C ARG A 158 -16.44 41.18 -1.26
N ASP A 159 -17.62 40.74 -0.85
CA ASP A 159 -18.50 41.44 0.10
C ASP A 159 -18.09 41.27 1.58
N GLY A 160 -17.09 40.42 1.87
CA GLY A 160 -16.60 40.15 3.22
C GLY A 160 -17.57 39.39 4.14
N ARG A 161 -18.75 39.02 3.64
CA ARG A 161 -19.82 38.40 4.45
C ARG A 161 -20.04 36.93 4.14
N HIS A 162 -19.78 36.53 2.90
CA HIS A 162 -20.00 35.16 2.45
C HIS A 162 -18.69 34.42 2.24
N ARG A 163 -18.68 33.10 2.46
CA ARG A 163 -17.55 32.24 2.12
C ARG A 163 -17.84 31.56 0.78
N VAL A 164 -17.00 31.79 -0.22
CA VAL A 164 -17.06 31.12 -1.53
C VAL A 164 -16.07 29.98 -1.54
N ARG A 165 -16.52 28.81 -2.04
CA ARG A 165 -15.65 27.66 -2.24
C ARG A 165 -14.89 27.82 -3.55
N LEU A 166 -13.56 27.82 -3.47
CA LEU A 166 -12.68 27.80 -4.64
C LEU A 166 -12.44 26.36 -5.13
N ALA A 167 -11.77 26.24 -6.27
CA ALA A 167 -11.16 24.99 -6.70
C ALA A 167 -10.39 24.34 -5.53
N ASP A 168 -10.67 23.06 -5.30
CA ASP A 168 -10.06 22.34 -4.20
C ASP A 168 -8.56 22.18 -4.48
N GLY A 169 -7.75 22.38 -3.45
CA GLY A 169 -6.34 21.98 -3.51
C GLY A 169 -6.26 20.45 -3.58
N TYR A 170 -5.28 19.92 -4.28
CA TYR A 170 -5.02 18.49 -4.30
C TYR A 170 -3.53 18.20 -4.14
N ARG A 171 -3.23 17.02 -3.60
CA ARG A 171 -1.89 16.42 -3.56
C ARG A 171 -1.99 14.94 -3.93
N LEU A 172 -1.08 14.49 -4.79
CA LEU A 172 -0.95 13.07 -5.13
C LEU A 172 -0.26 12.31 -4.00
N MET A 173 -0.83 11.18 -3.64
CA MET A 173 -0.40 10.35 -2.53
C MET A 173 -0.02 8.97 -3.05
N SER A 174 1.02 8.36 -2.48
CA SER A 174 1.54 7.07 -2.97
C SER A 174 0.66 5.87 -2.60
N GLY A 175 -0.27 6.04 -1.66
CA GLY A 175 -1.00 4.94 -1.01
C GLY A 175 -0.19 4.18 0.04
N VAL A 176 1.10 4.51 0.20
CA VAL A 176 2.03 3.86 1.13
C VAL A 176 1.84 4.42 2.53
N VAL A 177 1.60 3.55 3.49
CA VAL A 177 1.34 3.92 4.88
C VAL A 177 2.60 3.67 5.70
N VAL A 178 3.03 4.67 6.46
CA VAL A 178 4.10 4.48 7.45
C VAL A 178 3.50 3.85 8.69
N ALA A 179 3.99 2.67 9.05
CA ALA A 179 3.60 1.99 10.29
C ALA A 179 4.36 2.59 11.47
N ALA A 180 3.67 2.82 12.59
CA ALA A 180 4.34 3.23 13.82
C ALA A 180 5.21 2.06 14.35
N PRO A 181 6.45 2.32 14.80
CA PRO A 181 7.24 1.31 15.48
C PRO A 181 6.56 0.90 16.79
N ALA A 182 6.75 -0.36 17.20
CA ALA A 182 6.30 -0.81 18.51
C ALA A 182 7.11 -0.08 19.59
N GLY A 183 6.42 0.50 20.56
CA GLY A 183 6.93 1.57 21.41
C GLY A 183 8.22 1.27 22.17
N ASP A 184 9.19 2.18 22.03
CA ASP A 184 10.30 2.36 22.95
C ASP A 184 10.08 3.65 23.75
N SER A 185 10.25 3.60 25.06
CA SER A 185 10.07 4.76 25.96
C SER A 185 11.04 5.91 25.64
N TYR A 186 12.23 5.61 25.13
CA TYR A 186 13.21 6.61 24.67
C TYR A 186 12.68 7.48 23.53
N ALA A 187 11.79 6.94 22.68
CA ALA A 187 11.17 7.69 21.61
C ALA A 187 10.17 8.74 22.12
N ALA A 188 9.63 8.60 23.34
CA ALA A 188 8.66 9.53 23.90
C ALA A 188 9.30 10.85 24.35
N ASP A 189 10.45 10.80 25.01
CA ASP A 189 11.15 12.00 25.48
C ASP A 189 11.72 12.81 24.31
N ALA A 190 12.37 12.14 23.35
CA ALA A 190 12.86 12.77 22.13
C ALA A 190 11.74 13.40 21.29
N ALA A 191 10.57 12.74 21.19
CA ALA A 191 9.40 13.30 20.54
C ALA A 191 8.84 14.52 21.28
N GLY A 192 8.96 14.58 22.61
CA GLY A 192 8.56 15.72 23.42
C GLY A 192 9.37 16.99 23.10
N ASP A 193 10.70 16.87 23.09
CA ASP A 193 11.59 17.99 22.77
C ASP A 193 11.42 18.47 21.33
N GLN A 194 11.32 17.53 20.39
CA GLN A 194 11.06 17.85 18.99
C GLN A 194 9.69 18.53 18.81
N ALA A 195 8.65 18.05 19.48
CA ALA A 195 7.33 18.66 19.43
C ALA A 195 7.34 20.10 19.95
N LYS A 196 8.07 20.37 21.03
CA LYS A 196 8.24 21.71 21.57
C LYS A 196 8.92 22.62 20.55
N ALA A 197 10.06 22.20 19.99
CA ALA A 197 10.77 22.98 18.98
C ALA A 197 9.89 23.30 17.75
N LEU A 198 9.09 22.35 17.28
CA LEU A 198 8.18 22.57 16.14
C LEU A 198 7.06 23.55 16.48
N VAL A 199 6.42 23.40 17.63
CA VAL A 199 5.33 24.31 18.05
C VAL A 199 5.86 25.72 18.30
N ASP A 200 7.05 25.86 18.89
CA ASP A 200 7.68 27.15 19.15
C ASP A 200 8.15 27.85 17.86
N SER A 201 8.38 27.10 16.77
CA SER A 201 8.69 27.69 15.45
C SER A 201 7.51 28.41 14.80
N ILE A 202 6.29 28.18 15.30
CA ILE A 202 5.07 28.81 14.76
C ILE A 202 4.81 30.12 15.51
N ARG A 203 4.48 31.18 14.78
CA ARG A 203 4.19 32.49 15.37
C ARG A 203 2.79 32.49 16.01
N TRP A 204 2.76 32.53 17.34
CA TRP A 204 1.52 32.64 18.13
C TRP A 204 1.31 34.06 18.64
N TYR A 205 0.05 34.49 18.74
CA TYR A 205 -0.32 35.78 19.34
C TYR A 205 -1.13 35.50 20.61
N CYS A 206 -0.51 35.69 21.78
CA CYS A 206 -1.07 35.37 23.10
C CYS A 206 -1.43 33.89 23.29
N ALA A 207 -0.42 33.03 23.44
CA ALA A 207 -0.60 31.61 23.71
C ALA A 207 -0.55 31.31 25.23
N PRO A 208 -1.67 30.95 25.89
CA PRO A 208 -1.65 30.59 27.31
C PRO A 208 -0.75 29.37 27.54
N PRO A 209 0.05 29.32 28.64
CA PRO A 209 0.94 28.18 28.92
C PRO A 209 0.23 26.82 28.95
N ALA A 210 -1.01 26.78 29.41
CA ALA A 210 -1.83 25.56 29.44
C ALA A 210 -2.18 25.07 28.02
N GLU A 211 -2.48 25.97 27.10
CA GLU A 211 -2.79 25.62 25.69
C GLU A 211 -1.53 25.20 24.94
N MET A 212 -0.39 25.83 25.21
CA MET A 212 0.90 25.41 24.67
C MET A 212 1.28 23.99 25.13
N THR A 213 1.08 23.69 26.42
CA THR A 213 1.32 22.34 26.94
C THR A 213 0.48 21.28 26.23
N ARG A 214 -0.79 21.58 25.93
CA ARG A 214 -1.68 20.69 25.17
C ARG A 214 -1.24 20.58 23.70
N ALA A 215 -0.82 21.68 23.09
CA ALA A 215 -0.28 21.69 21.73
C ALA A 215 0.98 20.81 21.61
N TYR A 216 1.92 20.90 22.55
CA TYR A 216 3.11 20.04 22.58
C TYR A 216 2.74 18.56 22.65
N ARG A 217 1.85 18.18 23.57
CA ARG A 217 1.39 16.79 23.70
C ARG A 217 0.72 16.29 22.43
N LEU A 218 -0.09 17.15 21.79
CA LEU A 218 -0.73 16.81 20.52
C LEU A 218 0.31 16.53 19.43
N VAL A 219 1.29 17.41 19.24
CA VAL A 219 2.35 17.22 18.23
C VAL A 219 3.23 16.02 18.56
N ALA A 220 3.64 15.84 19.81
CA ALA A 220 4.42 14.68 20.26
C ALA A 220 3.71 13.37 19.95
N SER A 221 2.39 13.29 20.18
CA SER A 221 1.60 12.11 19.83
C SER A 221 1.61 11.80 18.32
N ARG A 222 1.75 12.82 17.45
CA ARG A 222 1.82 12.63 16.00
C ARG A 222 3.22 12.22 15.54
N LEU A 223 4.26 12.78 16.14
CA LEU A 223 5.64 12.34 15.93
C LEU A 223 5.81 10.86 16.33
N LEU A 224 5.25 10.46 17.47
CA LEU A 224 5.21 9.05 17.88
C LEU A 224 4.46 8.16 16.87
N ALA A 225 3.39 8.69 16.27
CA ALA A 225 2.69 8.06 15.16
C ALA A 225 3.42 8.16 13.80
N GLN A 226 4.70 8.53 13.79
CA GLN A 226 5.58 8.62 12.62
C GLN A 226 5.15 9.63 11.56
N TRP A 227 4.45 10.68 11.97
CA TRP A 227 4.23 11.82 11.09
C TRP A 227 5.51 12.63 10.94
N PRO A 228 5.95 12.95 9.69
CA PRO A 228 7.12 13.78 9.49
C PRO A 228 6.93 15.17 10.10
N ALA A 229 7.94 15.64 10.83
CA ALA A 229 7.94 16.95 11.47
C ALA A 229 7.62 18.08 10.49
N GLU A 230 8.23 18.07 9.31
CA GLU A 230 8.01 19.04 8.24
C GLU A 230 6.56 19.07 7.76
N GLU A 231 5.90 17.90 7.67
CA GLU A 231 4.50 17.80 7.28
C GLU A 231 3.57 18.35 8.37
N LEU A 232 3.89 18.11 9.64
CA LEU A 232 3.13 18.67 10.78
C LEU A 232 3.24 20.20 10.80
N VAL A 233 4.43 20.75 10.59
CA VAL A 233 4.65 22.21 10.48
C VAL A 233 3.88 22.77 9.30
N ARG A 234 4.00 22.17 8.12
CA ARG A 234 3.29 22.62 6.92
C ARG A 234 1.77 22.67 7.10
N ARG A 235 1.18 21.73 7.85
CA ARG A 235 -0.26 21.75 8.17
C ARG A 235 -0.62 22.77 9.24
N ALA A 236 0.32 23.10 10.12
CA ALA A 236 0.14 24.05 11.21
C ALA A 236 0.35 25.51 10.78
N VAL A 237 1.13 25.78 9.74
CA VAL A 237 1.42 27.13 9.24
C VAL A 237 0.21 27.73 8.51
N PHE A 238 -0.06 29.02 8.77
CA PHE A 238 -1.09 29.79 8.09
C PHE A 238 -0.68 30.11 6.64
N PRO A 239 -1.60 29.95 5.67
CA PRO A 239 -1.41 30.56 4.36
C PRO A 239 -1.63 32.09 4.38
N GLU A 240 -2.30 32.63 5.40
CA GLU A 240 -2.53 34.08 5.53
C GLU A 240 -1.56 34.70 6.56
N PRO A 241 -0.74 35.67 6.16
CA PRO A 241 0.30 36.27 7.01
C PRO A 241 -0.24 37.00 8.26
N ASP A 242 -1.53 37.34 8.27
CA ASP A 242 -2.17 38.16 9.32
C ASP A 242 -3.24 37.39 10.14
N GLY A 243 -3.27 36.05 10.03
CA GLY A 243 -4.24 35.22 10.76
C GLY A 243 -4.00 35.23 12.27
N TYR A 244 -4.89 35.86 13.04
CA TYR A 244 -4.85 35.86 14.51
C TYR A 244 -5.24 34.50 15.08
N VAL A 245 -4.39 33.92 15.96
CA VAL A 245 -4.73 32.68 16.70
C VAL A 245 -4.33 32.79 18.17
N GLY A 246 -5.33 33.01 19.03
CA GLY A 246 -5.17 32.96 20.49
C GLY A 246 -5.33 31.56 21.11
N ASN A 247 -5.61 30.53 20.30
CA ASN A 247 -5.80 29.15 20.79
C ASN A 247 -4.96 28.15 19.96
N PRO A 248 -3.68 27.93 20.32
CA PRO A 248 -2.78 27.02 19.61
C PRO A 248 -3.30 25.58 19.52
N TYR A 249 -3.74 24.99 20.63
CA TYR A 249 -4.24 23.62 20.64
C TYR A 249 -5.53 23.47 19.82
N GLY A 250 -6.48 24.39 19.99
CA GLY A 250 -7.72 24.42 19.21
C GLY A 250 -7.44 24.46 17.70
N LEU A 251 -6.51 25.30 17.26
CA LEU A 251 -6.10 25.31 15.87
C LEU A 251 -5.45 23.98 15.45
N LEU A 252 -4.40 23.55 16.15
CA LEU A 252 -3.65 22.36 15.78
C LEU A 252 -4.54 21.12 15.75
N SER A 253 -5.47 20.96 16.69
CA SER A 253 -6.43 19.85 16.70
C SER A 253 -7.36 19.81 15.49
N THR A 254 -7.62 20.94 14.84
CA THR A 254 -8.41 21.00 13.60
C THR A 254 -7.60 20.77 12.33
N ARG A 255 -6.28 21.00 12.39
CA ARG A 255 -5.38 20.97 11.21
C ARG A 255 -4.52 19.73 11.14
N LEU A 256 -4.10 19.24 12.30
CA LEU A 256 -3.31 18.04 12.42
C LEU A 256 -4.20 16.80 12.24
N PRO A 257 -3.62 15.71 11.74
CA PRO A 257 -4.32 14.43 11.56
C PRO A 257 -4.98 13.92 12.85
N GLY A 258 -6.01 13.09 12.68
CA GLY A 258 -6.66 12.41 13.79
C GLY A 258 -5.72 11.39 14.49
N PRO A 259 -6.02 10.97 15.73
CA PRO A 259 -5.17 10.04 16.47
C PRO A 259 -5.07 8.64 15.84
N ALA A 260 -6.06 8.24 15.05
CA ALA A 260 -6.07 6.98 14.32
C ALA A 260 -5.61 7.12 12.86
N GLU A 261 -5.22 8.32 12.43
CA GLU A 261 -4.85 8.59 11.04
C GLU A 261 -3.37 8.29 10.82
N SER A 262 -3.10 7.26 10.03
CA SER A 262 -1.73 6.91 9.63
C SER A 262 -1.22 7.86 8.56
N TYR A 263 0.05 8.23 8.65
CA TYR A 263 0.70 9.04 7.62
C TYR A 263 0.80 8.23 6.32
N VAL A 264 0.37 8.85 5.22
CA VAL A 264 0.54 8.32 3.86
C VAL A 264 1.64 9.13 3.19
N ILE A 265 2.62 8.44 2.61
CA ILE A 265 3.75 9.10 1.95
C ILE A 265 3.24 9.80 0.68
N PRO A 266 3.58 11.08 0.44
CA PRO A 266 3.31 11.78 -0.82
C PRO A 266 3.90 11.03 -2.01
N ALA A 267 3.21 11.03 -3.15
CA ALA A 267 3.66 10.29 -4.34
C ALA A 267 5.06 10.73 -4.81
N GLU A 268 5.31 12.04 -4.83
CA GLU A 268 6.61 12.62 -5.19
C GLU A 268 7.76 12.10 -4.31
N ALA A 269 7.59 12.15 -2.99
CA ALA A 269 8.60 11.70 -2.04
C ALA A 269 8.83 10.18 -2.12
N ALA A 270 7.77 9.41 -2.42
CA ALA A 270 7.88 7.98 -2.66
C ALA A 270 8.69 7.66 -3.92
N VAL A 271 8.50 8.42 -5.00
CA VAL A 271 9.24 8.26 -6.28
C VAL A 271 10.70 8.68 -6.15
N ARG A 272 10.99 9.81 -5.51
CA ARG A 272 12.37 10.30 -5.37
C ARG A 272 13.21 9.56 -4.32
N GLY A 273 12.58 8.68 -3.53
CA GLY A 273 13.26 7.97 -2.45
C GLY A 273 13.68 8.85 -1.28
N GLU A 274 13.21 10.09 -1.21
CA GLU A 274 13.59 11.10 -0.23
C GLU A 274 13.06 10.84 1.19
N THR A 275 12.30 9.77 1.43
CA THR A 275 11.79 9.48 2.77
C THR A 275 12.70 8.57 3.57
N SER A 276 13.30 9.13 4.64
CA SER A 276 13.86 8.41 5.79
C SER A 276 12.87 7.45 6.48
N ALA A 277 11.58 7.55 6.15
CA ALA A 277 10.49 6.71 6.62
C ALA A 277 10.08 5.60 5.62
N ARG A 278 10.93 5.25 4.64
CA ARG A 278 10.68 4.04 3.84
C ARG A 278 10.70 2.85 4.81
N PRO A 279 9.58 2.11 4.94
CA PRO A 279 9.56 0.92 5.76
C PRO A 279 10.65 -0.03 5.27
N ARG A 280 11.36 -0.65 6.20
CA ARG A 280 12.40 -1.64 5.94
C ARG A 280 11.87 -3.02 6.25
N CYS A 281 12.38 -4.01 5.54
CA CYS A 281 12.16 -5.40 5.88
C CYS A 281 12.66 -5.66 7.29
N ARG A 282 11.82 -6.21 8.17
CA ARG A 282 12.21 -6.55 9.54
C ARG A 282 13.31 -7.61 9.62
N SER A 283 13.50 -8.40 8.58
CA SER A 283 14.45 -9.52 8.57
C SER A 283 15.80 -9.18 7.93
N CYS A 284 15.82 -8.37 6.86
CA CYS A 284 17.05 -8.07 6.11
C CYS A 284 17.35 -6.58 6.00
N ASP A 285 16.55 -5.72 6.63
CA ASP A 285 16.68 -4.26 6.64
C ASP A 285 16.64 -3.58 5.25
N VAL A 286 16.32 -4.34 4.20
CA VAL A 286 16.15 -3.81 2.83
C VAL A 286 14.91 -2.91 2.75
N LEU A 287 15.05 -1.77 2.07
CA LEU A 287 13.95 -0.85 1.81
C LEU A 287 12.89 -1.52 0.91
N PHE A 288 11.61 -1.42 1.28
CA PHE A 288 10.53 -1.93 0.43
C PHE A 288 10.48 -1.16 -0.90
N ALA A 289 10.88 -1.83 -2.00
CA ALA A 289 10.70 -1.31 -3.35
C ALA A 289 9.20 -1.11 -3.66
N GLY A 290 8.84 0.07 -4.16
CA GLY A 290 7.46 0.38 -4.55
C GLY A 290 6.46 0.52 -3.40
N GLY A 291 6.93 0.64 -2.15
CA GLY A 291 6.11 1.12 -1.03
C GLY A 291 4.97 0.19 -0.54
N ARG A 292 4.87 -1.04 -1.03
CA ARG A 292 3.96 -2.03 -0.41
C ARG A 292 4.68 -2.73 0.73
N VAL A 293 4.40 -2.30 1.96
CA VAL A 293 4.73 -3.08 3.16
C VAL A 293 3.77 -4.25 3.22
N SER A 294 4.36 -5.42 3.33
CA SER A 294 3.62 -6.63 3.58
C SER A 294 3.01 -6.59 5.00
N PRO A 295 1.83 -7.18 5.27
CA PRO A 295 1.22 -7.09 6.61
C PRO A 295 2.10 -7.63 7.77
N ASP A 296 3.04 -8.52 7.45
CA ASP A 296 4.04 -9.11 8.35
C ASP A 296 5.36 -8.31 8.41
N GLY A 297 5.52 -7.25 7.61
CA GLY A 297 6.71 -6.39 7.62
C GLY A 297 7.96 -7.03 7.02
N LEU A 298 7.81 -8.03 6.14
CA LEU A 298 8.90 -8.76 5.47
C LEU A 298 8.95 -8.46 3.97
N CYS A 299 10.14 -8.27 3.41
CA CYS A 299 10.29 -8.19 1.96
C CYS A 299 9.88 -9.52 1.31
N ARG A 300 9.67 -9.47 0.00
CA ARG A 300 9.27 -10.64 -0.79
C ARG A 300 10.24 -11.81 -0.60
N GLU A 301 11.55 -11.55 -0.63
CA GLU A 301 12.60 -12.56 -0.48
C GLU A 301 12.56 -13.22 0.90
N CYS A 302 12.58 -12.44 1.99
CA CYS A 302 12.51 -13.00 3.34
C CYS A 302 11.19 -13.76 3.61
N ARG A 303 10.09 -13.34 2.98
CA ARG A 303 8.83 -14.09 3.06
C ARG A 303 8.91 -15.40 2.30
N GLU A 304 9.48 -15.38 1.10
CA GLU A 304 9.68 -16.58 0.27
C GLU A 304 10.56 -17.59 1.02
N GLU A 305 11.65 -17.15 1.67
CA GLU A 305 12.52 -17.97 2.53
C GLU A 305 11.79 -18.62 3.70
N LEU A 306 10.90 -17.88 4.39
CA LEU A 306 10.10 -18.44 5.49
C LEU A 306 9.00 -19.41 5.04
N THR A 307 8.59 -19.32 3.77
CA THR A 307 7.63 -20.26 3.16
C THR A 307 8.29 -21.45 2.49
N LEU A 308 9.63 -21.51 2.43
CA LEU A 308 10.29 -22.73 2.01
C LEU A 308 9.91 -23.83 3.01
N PRO A 309 9.30 -24.94 2.56
CA PRO A 309 9.13 -26.08 3.44
C PRO A 309 10.52 -26.45 3.93
N LEU A 310 10.71 -26.49 5.25
CA LEU A 310 11.87 -27.15 5.86
C LEU A 310 12.07 -28.44 5.07
N ALA A 311 13.23 -28.57 4.43
CA ALA A 311 13.57 -29.77 3.68
C ALA A 311 13.15 -30.96 4.55
N PRO A 312 12.42 -31.94 3.99
CA PRO A 312 11.99 -33.08 4.78
C PRO A 312 13.25 -33.63 5.43
N VAL A 313 13.35 -33.51 6.76
CA VAL A 313 14.39 -34.16 7.54
C VAL A 313 14.30 -35.60 7.08
N ALA A 314 15.34 -36.08 6.40
CA ALA A 314 15.37 -37.45 5.91
C ALA A 314 14.92 -38.32 7.08
N ARG A 315 13.82 -39.05 6.91
CA ARG A 315 13.39 -40.02 7.91
C ARG A 315 14.56 -40.97 8.05
N VAL A 316 15.33 -40.79 9.12
CA VAL A 316 16.27 -41.80 9.58
C VAL A 316 15.36 -42.95 9.99
N ASP A 317 15.29 -43.98 9.15
CA ASP A 317 14.53 -45.17 9.48
C ASP A 317 14.99 -45.65 10.85
N ALA A 318 14.03 -45.83 11.77
CA ALA A 318 14.34 -46.29 13.11
C ALA A 318 15.11 -47.62 13.00
N PRO A 319 16.25 -47.77 13.69
CA PRO A 319 17.04 -48.99 13.61
C PRO A 319 16.18 -50.19 14.00
N ARG A 320 16.19 -51.21 13.15
CA ARG A 320 15.51 -52.49 13.43
C ARG A 320 16.49 -53.42 14.12
N CYS A 321 16.00 -54.13 15.13
CA CYS A 321 16.75 -55.21 15.78
C CYS A 321 17.17 -56.24 14.72
N ARG A 322 18.46 -56.56 14.65
CA ARG A 322 19.00 -57.50 13.65
C ARG A 322 18.43 -58.92 13.79
N GLU A 323 18.01 -59.32 14.99
CA GLU A 323 17.56 -60.68 15.26
C GLU A 323 16.06 -60.88 15.02
N CYS A 324 15.22 -59.90 15.37
CA CYS A 324 13.76 -60.05 15.31
C CYS A 324 13.04 -59.02 14.41
N SER A 325 13.77 -58.11 13.77
CA SER A 325 13.25 -57.08 12.86
C SER A 325 12.24 -56.08 13.47
N HIS A 326 12.00 -56.11 14.78
CA HIS A 326 11.21 -55.08 15.47
C HIS A 326 11.92 -53.72 15.45
N GLN A 327 11.13 -52.66 15.32
CA GLN A 327 11.62 -51.28 15.45
C GLN A 327 12.07 -51.04 16.89
N VAL A 328 13.30 -50.56 17.06
CA VAL A 328 13.85 -50.18 18.36
C VAL A 328 13.80 -48.65 18.46
N GLY A 329 13.29 -48.13 19.58
CA GLY A 329 13.30 -46.69 19.81
C GLY A 329 14.76 -46.16 19.84
N PRO A 330 15.02 -44.93 19.39
CA PRO A 330 16.38 -44.39 19.23
C PRO A 330 17.20 -44.26 20.53
N ALA A 331 16.63 -44.59 21.68
CA ALA A 331 17.29 -44.57 23.00
C ALA A 331 17.13 -45.88 23.80
N GLN A 332 16.63 -46.96 23.19
CA GLN A 332 16.45 -48.25 23.86
C GLN A 332 17.64 -49.18 23.58
N TRP A 333 18.31 -49.63 24.65
CA TRP A 333 19.44 -50.55 24.59
C TRP A 333 19.02 -52.02 24.51
N LEU A 334 17.78 -52.33 24.86
CA LEU A 334 17.22 -53.68 24.85
C LEU A 334 16.02 -53.70 23.90
N CYS A 335 15.95 -54.71 23.03
CA CYS A 335 14.79 -54.89 22.17
C CYS A 335 13.62 -55.50 22.95
N ASP A 336 12.50 -54.79 23.04
CA ASP A 336 11.29 -55.25 23.78
C ASP A 336 10.70 -56.57 23.22
N GLY A 337 11.04 -56.96 21.98
CA GLY A 337 10.56 -58.19 21.36
C GLY A 337 11.35 -59.45 21.72
N CYS A 338 12.68 -59.35 21.87
CA CYS A 338 13.55 -60.52 22.10
C CYS A 338 14.50 -60.40 23.29
N GLY A 339 14.56 -59.24 23.95
CA GLY A 339 15.45 -58.99 25.09
C GLY A 339 16.93 -58.85 24.72
N ALA A 340 17.28 -58.85 23.42
CA ALA A 340 18.67 -58.74 22.98
C ALA A 340 19.23 -57.33 23.24
N ASP A 341 20.43 -57.27 23.84
CA ASP A 341 21.21 -56.04 24.03
C ASP A 341 21.77 -55.57 22.67
N GLN A 342 21.37 -54.37 22.25
CA GLN A 342 21.74 -53.77 20.97
C GLN A 342 23.03 -52.95 21.03
N ARG A 343 23.82 -53.04 22.12
CA ARG A 343 25.17 -52.45 22.17
C ARG A 343 26.08 -53.12 21.14
N VAL A 344 26.18 -52.53 19.95
CA VAL A 344 27.16 -52.92 18.94
C VAL A 344 28.56 -52.60 19.49
N PRO A 345 29.49 -53.56 19.62
CA PRO A 345 30.89 -53.24 19.80
C PRO A 345 31.41 -52.57 18.52
N ALA A 346 32.20 -51.50 18.68
CA ALA A 346 32.68 -50.59 17.64
C ALA A 346 33.20 -51.27 16.36
#